data_AF-A0A2K3LTP5-F1
#
_entry.id   AF-A0A2K3LTP5-F1
#
_cell.length_a   1.000
_cell.length_b   1.000
_cell.length_c   1.000
_cell.angle_alpha   90.00
_cell.angle_beta   90.00
_cell.angle_gamma   90.00
#
_symmetry.space_group_name_H-M   'P 1'
#
loop_
_entity.id
_entity.type
_entity.pdbx_description
1 polymer ?
#
loop_
_entity_poly.entity_id
_entity_poly.type
_entity_poly.pdbx_seq_one_letter_code
_entity_poly.pdbx_strand_id
1 'polypeptide(L)' 'MYETAPTCYRRSPISIAAAIIYIITQLSDDKKPLKDISIATGVAEGTIRNSYKDLYPHVSKIIPTWYAKEEDLKNLSSP' A
#
# COMPACT_ATOMS: atom_id res chain seq x y z
N MET A 1 11.29 -4.36 25.91
CA MET A 1 10.48 -3.20 25.52
C MET A 1 10.71 -3.05 24.02
N TYR A 2 9.69 -3.31 23.20
CA TYR A 2 9.85 -3.33 21.74
C TYR A 2 10.15 -1.91 21.25
N GLU A 3 11.16 -1.81 20.40
CA GLU A 3 11.74 -0.57 19.90
C GLU A 3 10.75 0.17 19.00
N THR A 4 10.18 1.27 19.48
CA THR A 4 9.37 2.18 18.66
C THR A 4 10.30 3.11 17.87
N ALA A 5 10.61 2.66 16.66
CA ALA A 5 11.42 3.36 15.65
C ALA A 5 10.73 4.67 15.14
N PRO A 6 11.51 5.62 14.59
CA PRO A 6 11.20 7.04 14.61
C PRO A 6 10.03 7.44 13.71
N THR A 7 9.15 8.28 14.27
CA THR A 7 8.08 9.01 13.59
C THR A 7 8.64 10.09 12.65
N CYS A 8 9.24 9.71 11.53
CA CYS A 8 9.58 10.67 10.48
C CYS A 8 8.39 10.89 9.53
N TYR A 9 7.63 11.93 9.88
CA TYR A 9 6.40 12.45 9.31
C TYR A 9 6.51 13.05 7.88
N ARG A 10 7.48 12.65 7.06
CA ARG A 10 7.60 13.16 5.67
C ARG A 10 7.76 12.00 4.70
N ARG A 11 6.62 11.37 4.35
CA ARG A 11 6.44 10.36 3.27
C ARG A 11 7.76 9.71 2.84
N SER A 12 8.39 8.96 3.75
CA SER A 12 9.61 8.24 3.39
C SER A 12 9.26 7.34 2.21
N PRO A 13 10.16 7.18 1.22
CA PRO A 13 9.92 6.33 0.04
C PRO A 13 9.47 4.92 0.43
N ILE A 14 9.87 4.46 1.63
CA ILE A 14 9.47 3.18 2.22
C ILE A 14 7.95 3.07 2.47
N SER A 15 7.30 4.14 2.92
CA SER A 15 5.85 4.14 3.18
C SER A 15 5.06 4.15 1.88
N ILE A 16 5.57 4.82 0.85
CA ILE A 16 5.01 4.80 -0.50
C ILE A 16 5.15 3.40 -1.08
N ALA A 17 6.33 2.78 -0.97
CA ALA A 17 6.56 1.40 -1.40
C ALA A 17 5.62 0.42 -0.69
N ALA A 18 5.44 0.53 0.62
CA ALA A 18 4.52 -0.30 1.39
C ALA A 18 3.07 -0.18 0.90
N ALA A 19 2.63 1.03 0.56
CA ALA A 19 1.29 1.24 -0.01
C ALA A 19 1.14 0.65 -1.42
N ILE A 20 2.17 0.76 -2.27
CA ILE A 20 2.18 0.14 -3.60
C ILE A 20 2.12 -1.38 -3.48
N ILE A 21 2.90 -1.98 -2.57
CA ILE A 21 2.84 -3.42 -2.30
C ILE A 21 1.43 -3.82 -1.87
N TYR A 22 0.79 -3.05 -0.97
CA TYR A 22 -0.59 -3.29 -0.57
C TYR A 22 -1.56 -3.28 -1.76
N ILE A 23 -1.48 -2.26 -2.63
CA ILE A 23 -2.28 -2.17 -3.85
C ILE A 23 -2.11 -3.42 -4.71
N ILE A 24 -0.86 -3.81 -4.99
CA ILE A 24 -0.51 -4.97 -5.82
C ILE A 24 -1.05 -6.26 -5.20
N THR A 25 -0.92 -6.44 -3.88
CA THR A 25 -1.44 -7.62 -3.18
C THR A 25 -2.96 -7.69 -3.18
N GLN A 26 -3.65 -6.54 -3.14
CA GLN A 26 -5.11 -6.49 -3.21
C GLN A 26 -5.65 -6.78 -4.62
N LEU A 27 -4.84 -6.53 -5.65
CA LEU A 27 -5.13 -6.88 -7.05
C LEU A 27 -4.82 -8.35 -7.37
N SER A 28 -3.95 -8.99 -6.58
CA SER A 28 -3.73 -10.43 -6.64
C SER A 28 -4.86 -11.22 -5.99
N ASP A 29 -5.01 -12.48 -6.41
CA ASP A 29 -5.95 -13.43 -5.81
C ASP A 29 -5.58 -13.72 -4.34
N ASP A 30 -4.27 -13.81 -4.05
CA ASP A 30 -3.68 -13.93 -2.71
C ASP A 30 -3.61 -12.58 -1.98
N LYS A 31 -4.75 -12.14 -1.45
CA LYS A 31 -4.86 -10.92 -0.64
C LYS A 31 -4.10 -11.07 0.67
N LYS A 32 -2.98 -10.36 0.80
CA LYS A 32 -2.23 -10.30 2.06
C LYS A 32 -2.85 -9.29 3.03
N PRO A 33 -2.98 -9.63 4.32
CA PRO A 33 -3.45 -8.67 5.32
C PRO A 33 -2.43 -7.55 5.51
N LEU A 34 -2.92 -6.34 5.82
CA LEU A 34 -2.09 -5.16 6.10
C LEU A 34 -1.02 -5.43 7.15
N LYS A 35 -1.31 -6.29 8.13
CA LYS A 35 -0.40 -6.71 9.18
C LYS A 35 0.87 -7.38 8.65
N ASP A 36 0.76 -8.26 7.65
CA ASP A 36 1.93 -8.91 7.04
C ASP A 36 2.81 -7.90 6.30
N ILE A 37 2.18 -6.94 5.63
CA ILE A 37 2.90 -5.88 4.90
C ILE A 37 3.57 -4.92 5.89
N SER A 38 2.89 -4.60 6.99
CA SER A 38 3.43 -3.81 8.10
C SER A 38 4.66 -4.48 8.72
N ILE A 39 4.60 -5.80 8.97
CA ILE A 39 5.74 -6.57 9.48
C ILE A 39 6.88 -6.62 8.45
N ALA A 40 6.57 -6.84 7.17
CA ALA A 40 7.58 -6.95 6.11
C ALA A 40 8.28 -5.61 5.81
N THR A 41 7.56 -4.49 5.89
CA THR A 41 8.07 -3.16 5.55
C THR A 41 8.51 -2.34 6.78
N GLY A 42 8.13 -2.77 7.99
CA GLY A 42 8.35 -2.02 9.23
C GLY A 42 7.50 -0.75 9.33
N VAL A 43 6.48 -0.58 8.48
CA VAL A 43 5.63 0.62 8.44
C VAL A 43 4.31 0.34 9.15
N ALA A 44 3.89 1.24 10.04
CA ALA A 44 2.61 1.12 10.73
C ALA A 44 1.42 1.02 9.75
N GLU A 45 0.47 0.13 10.03
CA GLU A 45 -0.70 -0.12 9.19
C GLU A 45 -1.50 1.17 8.89
N GLY A 46 -1.61 2.06 9.87
CA GLY A 46 -2.27 3.36 9.69
C GLY A 46 -1.57 4.26 8.67
N THR A 47 -0.24 4.22 8.61
CA THR A 47 0.55 4.98 7.63
C THR A 47 0.42 4.40 6.22
N ILE A 48 0.36 3.07 6.10
CA ILE A 48 0.11 2.37 4.83
C ILE A 48 -1.27 2.76 4.31
N ARG A 49 -2.31 2.67 5.14
CA ARG A 49 -3.67 3.09 4.75
C ARG A 49 -3.74 4.57 4.36
N ASN A 50 -3.07 5.45 5.11
CA ASN A 50 -3.03 6.88 4.79
C ASN A 50 -2.26 7.19 3.51
N SER A 51 -1.27 6.37 3.14
CA SER A 51 -0.55 6.46 1.86
C SER A 51 -1.36 5.89 0.72
N TYR A 52 -2.05 4.76 0.95
CA TYR A 52 -2.97 4.17 -0.01
C TYR A 52 -4.09 5.14 -0.39
N LYS A 53 -4.69 5.85 0.57
CA LYS A 53 -5.71 6.90 0.31
C LYS A 53 -5.22 7.99 -0.64
N ASP A 54 -3.97 8.39 -0.49
CA ASP A 54 -3.32 9.44 -1.29
C ASP A 54 -2.98 8.94 -2.71
N LEU A 55 -2.58 7.67 -2.82
CA LEU A 55 -2.22 7.01 -4.07
C LEU A 55 -3.45 6.50 -4.85
N TYR A 56 -4.59 6.28 -4.20
CA TYR A 56 -5.82 5.77 -4.79
C TYR A 56 -6.32 6.53 -6.03
N PRO A 57 -6.30 7.88 -6.10
CA PRO A 57 -6.65 8.59 -7.35
C PRO A 57 -5.59 8.44 -8.45
N HIS A 58 -4.38 7.99 -8.12
CA HIS A 58 -3.25 7.92 -9.03
C HIS A 58 -2.84 6.48 -9.40
N VAL A 59 -3.44 5.45 -8.80
CA VAL A 59 -3.07 4.04 -9.06
C VAL A 59 -3.18 3.65 -10.53
N SER A 60 -4.15 4.18 -11.28
CA SER A 60 -4.26 3.92 -12.73
C SER A 60 -3.07 4.45 -13.54
N LYS A 61 -2.30 5.40 -12.99
CA LYS A 61 -1.05 5.90 -13.60
C LYS A 61 0.20 5.17 -13.09
N ILE A 62 0.13 4.60 -11.89
CA ILE A 62 1.26 3.93 -11.24
C ILE A 62 1.34 2.47 -11.69
N ILE A 63 0.19 1.79 -11.74
CA ILE A 63 0.09 0.40 -12.14
C ILE A 63 0.10 0.35 -13.67
N PRO A 64 1.07 -0.34 -14.28
CA PRO A 64 1.13 -0.45 -15.71
C PRO A 64 -0.03 -1.32 -16.23
N THR A 65 -0.54 -0.98 -17.41
CA THR A 65 -1.70 -1.64 -18.03
C THR A 65 -1.47 -3.12 -18.37
N TRP A 66 -0.21 -3.58 -18.38
CA TRP A 66 0.12 -5.00 -18.53
C TRP A 66 -0.13 -5.81 -17.25
N TYR A 67 -0.09 -5.17 -16.07
CA TYR A 67 -0.21 -5.84 -14.77
C TYR A 67 -1.66 -5.89 -14.28
N ALA A 68 -2.38 -4.76 -14.38
CA ALA A 68 -3.79 -4.70 -13.98
C ALA A 68 -4.55 -3.76 -14.91
N LYS A 69 -5.78 -4.13 -15.26
CA LYS A 69 -6.68 -3.28 -16.03
C LYS A 69 -7.47 -2.36 -15.10
N GLU A 70 -8.09 -1.33 -15.67
CA GLU A 70 -9.01 -0.45 -14.93
C GLU A 70 -10.15 -1.22 -14.25
N GLU A 71 -10.49 -2.40 -14.76
CA GLU A 71 -11.48 -3.32 -14.20
C GLU A 71 -11.03 -3.88 -12.84
N ASP A 72 -9.77 -4.30 -12.74
CA ASP A 72 -9.16 -4.82 -11.51
C ASP A 72 -8.96 -3.70 -10.49
N LEU A 73 -8.65 -2.49 -10.96
CA LEU A 73 -8.54 -1.30 -10.11
C LEU A 73 -9.89 -0.93 -9.47
N LYS A 74 -11.03 -1.26 -10.08
CA LYS A 74 -12.37 -1.09 -9.48
C LYS A 74 -12.68 -2.14 -8.42
N ASN A 75 -11.98 -3.29 -8.43
CA ASN A 75 -12.09 -4.32 -7.40
C ASN A 75 -11.26 -4.00 -6.14
N LEU A 76 -10.38 -3.00 -6.21
CA LEU A 76 -9.70 -2.48 -5.01
C LEU A 76 -10.75 -1.91 -4.05
N SER A 77 -10.68 -2.32 -2.78
CA SER A 77 -11.55 -1.76 -1.75
C SER A 77 -11.28 -0.26 -1.61
N SER A 78 -12.32 0.54 -1.79
CA SER A 78 -12.32 1.97 -1.47
C SER A 78 -11.89 2.16 0.01
N PRO A 79 -10.90 3.02 0.29
CA PRO A 79 -10.26 3.13 1.60
C PRO A 79 -11.03 3.86 2.70
#